data_AF-A0A851CEV9-F1
#
_entry.id   AF-A0A851CEV9-F1
#
_cell.length_a   1.000
_cell.length_b   1.000
_cell.length_c   1.000
_cell.angle_alpha   90.00
_cell.angle_beta   90.00
_cell.angle_gamma   90.00
#
_symmetry.space_group_name_H-M   'P 1'
#
loop_
_entity.id
_entity.type
_entity.pdbx_description
1 polymer ?
#
loop_
_entity_poly.entity_id
_entity_poly.type
_entity_poly.pdbx_seq_one_letter_code
_entity_poly.pdbx_strand_id
1 'polypeptide(L)'
;AVPLQSENTYLCQIYNLTLLCMEEYIVEPQSVQFLVQHGFDFNKQYSQGIPYHKGNDKGNESQSQSVRTLFLELIRAKKPLVLHNGLIDLVFLYQCFYAHLPESLGTFTADLSEMFPAGIYDTKYASEFETRFVASYLEYAYKKCKRENCKLKDSSGQHLTVEFCNYPANMSRYIDYRYCCLEEESRNTGGGNKVPVCEKFSAYGWCPKGVNCPQSHNIDLIIDEDDKLWEKRKKRKHRWKHRKNTQASAKALKEEGSEEKMEQAQNGEEEPPRKQSCYEPAAAAELAANGEGRPLEDNSMDVETETEAADAAGKEKKTRGPPSQGGTHRAGFDAFMTGYIMAYVWMLKQGKNTDTGEGPWLPDCHNKLYLSGKSVPLQIVKSLFSKSSKAHSEKIKLAWDSA
;
A
#
# COMPACT_ATOMS: atom_id res chain seq x y z
N ALA A 1 -25.55 -7.45 23.56
CA ALA A 1 -25.10 -8.58 22.73
C ALA A 1 -24.73 -8.04 21.36
N VAL A 2 -23.48 -8.18 20.93
CA VAL A 2 -23.09 -7.87 19.54
C VAL A 2 -23.83 -8.88 18.66
N PRO A 3 -24.53 -8.47 17.59
CA PRO A 3 -25.22 -9.41 16.70
C PRO A 3 -24.22 -10.44 16.19
N LEU A 4 -24.66 -11.69 16.02
CA LEU A 4 -23.91 -12.72 15.30
C LEU A 4 -23.63 -12.20 13.88
N GLN A 5 -22.48 -11.56 13.69
CA GLN A 5 -22.02 -11.11 12.39
C GLN A 5 -21.73 -12.34 11.55
N SER A 6 -22.17 -12.34 10.29
CA SER A 6 -21.79 -13.38 9.33
C SER A 6 -20.27 -13.48 9.24
N GLU A 7 -19.76 -14.68 9.01
CA GLU A 7 -18.33 -15.06 9.10
C GLU A 7 -17.36 -14.17 8.30
N ASN A 8 -17.86 -13.40 7.32
CA ASN A 8 -17.07 -12.49 6.48
C ASN A 8 -17.52 -11.02 6.53
N THR A 9 -18.12 -10.60 7.65
CA THR A 9 -18.48 -9.20 7.89
C THR A 9 -17.44 -8.52 8.76
N TYR A 10 -16.88 -7.41 8.28
CA TYR A 10 -15.91 -6.60 9.01
C TYR A 10 -16.49 -5.25 9.38
N LEU A 11 -16.40 -4.89 10.66
CA LEU A 11 -16.65 -3.53 11.11
C LEU A 11 -15.40 -2.68 10.90
N CYS A 12 -15.51 -1.63 10.10
CA CYS A 12 -14.42 -0.75 9.73
C CYS A 12 -14.54 0.63 10.39
N GLN A 13 -13.43 1.11 10.95
CA GLN A 13 -13.26 2.48 11.43
C GLN A 13 -11.97 3.04 10.86
N ILE A 14 -12.06 4.24 10.29
CA ILE A 14 -10.95 4.88 9.58
C ILE A 14 -10.67 6.20 10.28
N TYR A 15 -9.41 6.42 10.61
CA TYR A 15 -8.95 7.65 11.25
C TYR A 15 -7.94 8.35 10.35
N ASN A 16 -8.08 9.66 10.19
CA ASN A 16 -7.07 10.51 9.58
C ASN A 16 -6.44 11.37 10.68
N LEU A 17 -5.18 11.13 10.97
CA LEU A 17 -4.41 11.89 11.95
C LEU A 17 -3.55 12.91 11.21
N THR A 18 -3.83 14.20 11.39
CA THR A 18 -2.98 15.27 10.85
C THR A 18 -1.90 15.59 11.87
N LEU A 19 -0.65 15.30 11.54
CA LEU A 19 0.50 15.38 12.45
C LEU A 19 1.45 16.50 12.04
N LEU A 20 2.12 17.12 13.01
CA LEU A 20 3.11 18.17 12.80
C LEU A 20 4.42 17.81 13.50
N CYS A 21 5.49 17.67 12.71
CA CYS A 21 6.82 17.46 13.26
C CYS A 21 7.36 18.77 13.84
N MET A 22 7.80 18.73 15.10
CA MET A 22 8.34 19.90 15.80
C MET A 22 9.87 20.03 15.69
N GLU A 23 10.50 19.23 14.82
CA GLU A 23 11.93 19.23 14.55
C GLU A 23 12.18 19.59 13.08
N GLU A 24 13.42 19.92 12.73
CA GLU A 24 13.80 20.14 11.34
C GLU A 24 13.57 18.88 10.48
N TYR A 25 13.11 19.07 9.25
CA TYR A 25 12.90 18.00 8.28
C TYR A 25 13.08 18.50 6.86
N ILE A 26 13.35 17.54 5.98
CA ILE A 26 13.53 17.77 4.55
C ILE A 26 12.19 17.51 3.86
N VAL A 27 11.90 18.33 2.86
CA VAL A 27 10.71 18.23 2.02
C VAL A 27 11.14 18.05 0.57
N GLU A 28 10.53 17.08 -0.11
CA GLU A 28 10.68 16.93 -1.55
C GLU A 28 9.55 17.69 -2.27
N PRO A 29 9.87 18.67 -3.15
CA PRO A 29 8.86 19.50 -3.80
C PRO A 29 7.83 18.71 -4.62
N GLN A 30 8.26 17.66 -5.32
CA GLN A 30 7.36 16.84 -6.14
C GLN A 30 6.34 16.08 -5.29
N SER A 31 6.76 15.56 -4.13
CA SER A 31 5.89 14.89 -3.16
C SER A 31 4.86 15.86 -2.56
N VAL A 32 5.27 17.10 -2.24
CA VAL A 32 4.32 18.14 -1.76
C VAL A 32 3.32 18.53 -2.85
N GLN A 33 3.79 18.75 -4.08
CA GLN A 33 2.91 19.06 -5.20
C GLN A 33 1.87 17.95 -5.41
N PHE A 34 2.30 16.70 -5.34
CA PHE A 34 1.40 15.54 -5.42
C PHE A 34 0.35 15.57 -4.30
N LEU A 35 0.76 15.80 -3.04
CA LEU A 35 -0.17 15.89 -1.91
C LEU A 35 -1.20 17.03 -2.08
N VAL A 36 -0.76 18.22 -2.53
CA VAL A 36 -1.67 19.35 -2.81
C VAL A 36 -2.67 18.99 -3.90
N GLN A 37 -2.22 18.38 -4.99
CA GLN A 37 -3.09 17.95 -6.10
C GLN A 37 -4.15 16.94 -5.68
N HIS A 38 -3.88 16.14 -4.65
CA HIS A 38 -4.81 15.16 -4.08
C HIS A 38 -5.59 15.69 -2.86
N GLY A 39 -5.50 17.00 -2.60
CA GLY A 39 -6.31 17.70 -1.62
C GLY A 39 -5.83 17.56 -0.18
N PHE A 40 -4.53 17.32 0.04
CA PHE A 40 -3.91 17.46 1.35
C PHE A 40 -3.87 18.95 1.75
N ASP A 41 -4.28 19.23 2.99
CA ASP A 41 -4.37 20.60 3.52
C ASP A 41 -3.18 20.90 4.44
N PHE A 42 -2.14 21.50 3.87
CA PHE A 42 -0.96 21.94 4.63
C PHE A 42 -1.29 23.07 5.61
N ASN A 43 -2.26 23.95 5.31
CA ASN A 43 -2.65 25.00 6.25
C ASN A 43 -3.25 24.38 7.51
N LYS A 44 -4.10 23.37 7.36
CA LYS A 44 -4.60 22.58 8.49
C LYS A 44 -3.48 21.88 9.25
N GLN A 45 -2.49 21.32 8.54
CA GLN A 45 -1.35 20.66 9.18
C GLN A 45 -0.54 21.61 10.06
N TYR A 46 -0.16 22.78 9.53
CA TYR A 46 0.65 23.74 10.28
C TYR A 46 -0.13 24.48 11.38
N SER A 47 -1.45 24.67 11.21
CA SER A 47 -2.27 25.38 12.20
C SER A 47 -2.86 24.47 13.30
N GLN A 48 -3.13 23.20 13.00
CA GLN A 48 -3.89 22.29 13.87
C GLN A 48 -3.29 20.89 13.97
N GLY A 49 -2.12 20.64 13.36
CA GLY A 49 -1.49 19.32 13.40
C GLY A 49 -1.09 18.92 14.81
N ILE A 50 -1.29 17.64 15.14
CA ILE A 50 -0.92 17.08 16.44
C ILE A 50 0.62 17.07 16.51
N PRO A 51 1.23 17.79 17.47
CA PRO A 51 2.68 17.91 17.54
C PRO A 51 3.33 16.58 17.92
N TYR A 52 4.48 16.28 17.32
CA TYR A 52 5.33 15.17 17.72
C TYR A 52 6.82 15.47 17.55
N HIS A 53 7.64 14.73 18.29
CA HIS A 53 9.10 14.75 18.23
C HIS A 53 9.61 13.37 17.85
N LYS A 54 10.70 13.33 17.09
CA LYS A 54 11.29 12.08 16.59
C LYS A 54 12.24 11.50 17.64
N GLY A 55 12.60 10.23 17.44
CA GLY A 55 13.63 9.56 18.21
C GLY A 55 13.13 9.01 19.56
N ASN A 56 14.06 9.00 20.52
CA ASN A 56 13.84 8.46 21.85
C ASN A 56 12.94 9.37 22.70
N ASP A 57 12.27 8.79 23.70
CA ASP A 57 11.42 9.58 24.62
C ASP A 57 12.25 10.63 25.34
N LYS A 58 11.73 11.85 25.41
CA LYS A 58 12.28 12.89 26.26
C LYS A 58 11.73 12.67 27.67
N GLY A 59 12.57 12.72 28.70
CA GLY A 59 12.22 12.32 30.08
C GLY A 59 11.02 13.00 30.76
N ASN A 60 10.38 13.98 30.11
CA ASN A 60 9.18 14.70 30.57
C ASN A 60 7.88 14.29 29.83
N GLU A 61 7.88 13.28 28.96
CA GLU A 61 6.73 12.92 28.12
C GLU A 61 5.64 12.07 28.82
N SER A 62 5.78 11.80 30.12
CA SER A 62 5.01 10.78 30.85
C SER A 62 3.55 11.12 31.18
N GLN A 63 3.03 12.31 30.84
CA GLN A 63 1.69 12.75 31.29
C GLN A 63 0.74 13.29 30.20
N SER A 64 1.14 13.37 28.93
CA SER A 64 0.27 13.89 27.86
C SER A 64 -0.20 12.80 26.90
N GLN A 65 -1.50 12.79 26.58
CA GLN A 65 -2.06 11.98 25.48
C GLN A 65 -1.36 12.40 24.17
N SER A 66 -0.50 11.54 23.64
CA SER A 66 0.31 11.82 22.45
C SER A 66 0.15 10.74 21.38
N VAL A 67 0.59 11.04 20.16
CA VAL A 67 0.65 10.05 19.07
C VAL A 67 1.59 8.90 19.41
N ARG A 68 2.65 9.15 20.21
CA ARG A 68 3.54 8.12 20.72
C ARG A 68 2.79 7.16 21.65
N THR A 69 1.95 7.69 22.53
CA THR A 69 1.07 6.89 23.39
C THR A 69 0.11 6.05 22.55
N LEU A 70 -0.53 6.63 21.52
CA LEU A 70 -1.37 5.88 20.60
C LEU A 70 -0.61 4.75 19.90
N PHE A 71 0.61 5.00 19.44
CA PHE A 71 1.44 3.98 18.80
C PHE A 71 1.82 2.84 19.77
N LEU A 72 2.10 3.16 21.04
CA LEU A 72 2.30 2.15 22.07
C LEU A 72 1.03 1.32 22.34
N GLU A 73 -0.17 1.92 22.29
CA GLU A 73 -1.43 1.17 22.38
C GLU A 73 -1.62 0.20 21.19
N LEU A 74 -1.19 0.58 19.98
CA LEU A 74 -1.20 -0.33 18.83
C LEU A 74 -0.30 -1.56 19.05
N ILE A 75 0.88 -1.36 19.65
CA ILE A 75 1.81 -2.45 20.02
C ILE A 75 1.19 -3.33 21.11
N ARG A 76 0.59 -2.72 22.15
CA ARG A 76 -0.08 -3.43 23.25
C ARG A 76 -1.24 -4.29 22.79
N ALA A 77 -1.94 -3.88 21.74
CA ALA A 77 -3.07 -4.64 21.20
C ALA A 77 -2.66 -6.03 20.67
N LYS A 78 -1.36 -6.25 20.36
CA LYS A 78 -0.82 -7.51 19.83
C LYS A 78 -1.64 -8.03 18.63
N LYS A 79 -2.13 -7.10 17.80
CA LYS A 79 -2.88 -7.41 16.58
C LYS A 79 -1.94 -7.36 15.36
N PRO A 80 -2.27 -8.09 14.28
CA PRO A 80 -1.54 -8.00 13.03
C PRO A 80 -1.46 -6.57 12.52
N LEU A 81 -0.27 -6.15 12.06
CA LEU A 81 -0.08 -4.88 11.38
C LEU A 81 -0.13 -5.11 9.87
N VAL A 82 -1.01 -4.39 9.18
CA VAL A 82 -1.21 -4.52 7.73
C VAL A 82 -0.82 -3.23 7.03
N LEU A 83 0.03 -3.32 6.02
CA LEU A 83 0.56 -2.20 5.25
C LEU A 83 0.50 -2.52 3.75
N HIS A 84 0.81 -1.54 2.90
CA HIS A 84 0.96 -1.74 1.46
C HIS A 84 2.29 -1.14 1.00
N ASN A 85 3.25 -1.97 0.60
CA ASN A 85 4.62 -1.53 0.31
C ASN A 85 5.26 -0.83 1.53
N GLY A 86 5.10 -1.43 2.70
CA GLY A 86 5.12 -0.76 4.00
C GLY A 86 6.49 -0.48 4.62
N LEU A 87 7.60 -0.71 3.90
CA LEU A 87 8.94 -0.57 4.47
C LEU A 87 9.19 0.85 4.99
N ILE A 88 8.90 1.85 4.17
CA ILE A 88 9.12 3.26 4.51
C ILE A 88 8.15 3.70 5.62
N ASP A 89 6.91 3.22 5.60
CA ASP A 89 5.95 3.47 6.67
C ASP A 89 6.49 2.97 8.02
N LEU A 90 7.03 1.75 8.09
CA LEU A 90 7.61 1.19 9.31
C LEU A 90 8.82 1.98 9.80
N VAL A 91 9.69 2.41 8.88
CA VAL A 91 10.84 3.26 9.23
C VAL A 91 10.37 4.57 9.86
N PHE A 92 9.37 5.24 9.28
CA PHE A 92 8.83 6.47 9.85
C PHE A 92 8.05 6.24 11.14
N LEU A 93 7.21 5.21 11.23
CA LEU A 93 6.50 4.85 12.47
C LEU A 93 7.49 4.63 13.61
N TYR A 94 8.58 3.91 13.34
CA TYR A 94 9.64 3.67 14.30
C TYR A 94 10.34 4.97 14.70
N GLN A 95 10.89 5.72 13.73
CA GLN A 95 11.65 6.94 13.99
C GLN A 95 10.82 8.05 14.63
N CYS A 96 9.55 8.18 14.25
CA CYS A 96 8.71 9.30 14.68
C CYS A 96 8.00 8.99 15.99
N PHE A 97 7.60 7.74 16.24
CA PHE A 97 6.70 7.43 17.35
C PHE A 97 7.24 6.42 18.35
N TYR A 98 8.39 5.80 18.08
CA TYR A 98 8.95 4.76 18.95
C TYR A 98 10.33 5.09 19.49
N ALA A 99 11.38 5.11 18.66
CA ALA A 99 12.75 5.31 19.10
C ALA A 99 13.63 5.77 17.93
N HIS A 100 14.88 6.15 18.21
CA HIS A 100 15.85 6.33 17.13
C HIS A 100 16.07 5.03 16.37
N LEU A 101 16.06 5.12 15.04
CA LEU A 101 16.32 3.98 14.16
C LEU A 101 17.64 3.29 14.55
N PRO A 102 17.65 1.95 14.63
CA PRO A 102 18.88 1.21 14.85
C PRO A 102 19.87 1.38 13.69
N GLU A 103 21.16 1.31 14.00
CA GLU A 103 22.25 1.41 13.01
C GLU A 103 22.29 0.25 12.01
N SER A 104 21.70 -0.90 12.37
CA SER A 104 21.68 -2.11 11.54
C SER A 104 20.27 -2.55 11.21
N LEU A 105 20.08 -3.01 9.97
CA LEU A 105 18.82 -3.60 9.51
C LEU A 105 18.41 -4.80 10.39
N GLY A 106 19.36 -5.63 10.82
CA GLY A 106 19.07 -6.80 11.65
C GLY A 106 18.51 -6.45 13.02
N THR A 107 18.97 -5.36 13.63
CA THR A 107 18.38 -4.84 14.88
C THR A 107 17.00 -4.27 14.63
N PHE A 108 16.81 -3.51 13.54
CA PHE A 108 15.50 -2.99 13.17
C PHE A 108 14.46 -4.10 12.95
N THR A 109 14.79 -5.16 12.21
CA THR A 109 13.87 -6.28 12.00
C THR A 109 13.63 -7.10 13.26
N ALA A 110 14.63 -7.21 14.15
CA ALA A 110 14.45 -7.84 15.46
C ALA A 110 13.45 -7.05 16.32
N ASP A 111 13.62 -5.74 16.43
CA ASP A 111 12.72 -4.86 17.18
C ASP A 111 11.29 -4.95 16.62
N LEU A 112 11.10 -4.80 15.31
CA LEU A 112 9.79 -4.91 14.66
C LEU A 112 9.13 -6.28 14.89
N SER A 113 9.90 -7.38 14.82
CA SER A 113 9.36 -8.72 15.02
C SER A 113 8.85 -8.95 16.45
N GLU A 114 9.49 -8.30 17.43
CA GLU A 114 9.03 -8.31 18.82
C GLU A 114 7.84 -7.37 19.00
N MET A 115 7.83 -6.18 18.39
CA MET A 115 6.73 -5.21 18.50
C MET A 115 5.38 -5.78 18.01
N PHE A 116 5.38 -6.57 16.95
CA PHE A 116 4.17 -7.08 16.31
C PHE A 116 4.16 -8.62 16.28
N PRO A 117 3.88 -9.29 17.42
CA PRO A 117 3.98 -10.75 17.53
C PRO A 117 2.94 -11.51 16.69
N ALA A 118 1.82 -10.86 16.35
CA ALA A 118 0.80 -11.42 15.46
C ALA A 118 1.14 -11.26 13.96
N GLY A 119 2.31 -10.69 13.66
CA GLY A 119 2.85 -10.57 12.33
C GLY A 119 2.59 -9.23 11.64
N ILE A 120 3.49 -8.91 10.71
CA ILE A 120 3.37 -7.79 9.78
C ILE A 120 3.07 -8.34 8.38
N TYR A 121 2.06 -7.77 7.74
CA TYR A 121 1.56 -8.20 6.43
C TYR A 121 1.63 -7.07 5.42
N ASP A 122 2.31 -7.30 4.30
CA ASP A 122 2.36 -6.38 3.17
C ASP A 122 1.39 -6.82 2.07
N THR A 123 0.34 -6.04 1.85
CA THR A 123 -0.68 -6.33 0.84
C THR A 123 -0.16 -6.22 -0.59
N LYS A 124 0.93 -5.50 -0.85
CA LYS A 124 1.59 -5.53 -2.16
C LYS A 124 2.25 -6.89 -2.40
N TYR A 125 2.90 -7.44 -1.38
CA TYR A 125 3.44 -8.79 -1.42
C TYR A 125 2.33 -9.84 -1.60
N ALA A 126 1.25 -9.75 -0.81
CA ALA A 126 0.10 -10.65 -0.98
C ALA A 126 -0.55 -10.52 -2.38
N SER A 127 -0.61 -9.30 -2.94
CA SER A 127 -1.15 -9.10 -4.29
C SER A 127 -0.29 -9.77 -5.37
N GLU A 128 1.03 -9.66 -5.28
CA GLU A 128 1.94 -10.23 -6.29
C GLU A 128 2.14 -11.74 -6.15
N PHE A 129 2.32 -12.24 -4.93
CA PHE A 129 2.75 -13.62 -4.69
C PHE A 129 1.60 -14.56 -4.31
N GLU A 130 0.63 -14.07 -3.55
CA GLU A 130 -0.49 -14.89 -3.06
C GLU A 130 -1.65 -14.92 -4.07
N THR A 131 -2.16 -13.76 -4.45
CA THR A 131 -3.26 -13.67 -5.43
C THR A 131 -2.79 -13.67 -6.88
N ARG A 132 -1.51 -13.41 -7.12
CA ARG A 132 -0.87 -13.35 -8.45
C ARG A 132 -1.55 -12.38 -9.42
N PHE A 133 -1.88 -11.20 -8.91
CA PHE A 133 -2.37 -10.11 -9.73
C PHE A 133 -1.32 -9.64 -10.73
N VAL A 134 -1.79 -9.15 -11.89
CA VAL A 134 -0.91 -8.65 -12.97
C VAL A 134 -0.18 -7.37 -12.56
N ALA A 135 -0.81 -6.54 -11.74
CA ALA A 135 -0.23 -5.36 -11.11
C ALA A 135 -0.56 -5.36 -9.61
N SER A 136 0.25 -4.69 -8.81
CA SER A 136 0.17 -4.74 -7.35
C SER A 136 0.16 -3.36 -6.68
N TYR A 137 -0.02 -2.27 -7.43
CA TYR A 137 -0.26 -0.95 -6.82
C TYR A 137 -1.65 -0.91 -6.17
N LEU A 138 -1.76 -0.15 -5.08
CA LEU A 138 -2.87 -0.21 -4.13
C LEU A 138 -4.26 -0.12 -4.79
N GLU A 139 -4.47 0.90 -5.63
CA GLU A 139 -5.79 1.11 -6.26
C GLU A 139 -6.18 -0.03 -7.21
N TYR A 140 -5.23 -0.58 -7.98
CA TYR A 140 -5.49 -1.75 -8.83
C TYR A 140 -5.86 -2.96 -7.98
N ALA A 141 -5.06 -3.27 -6.95
CA ALA A 141 -5.30 -4.42 -6.09
C ALA A 141 -6.66 -4.32 -5.40
N TYR A 142 -7.01 -3.13 -4.89
CA TYR A 142 -8.31 -2.87 -4.27
C TYR A 142 -9.46 -3.02 -5.27
N LYS A 143 -9.40 -2.34 -6.42
CA LYS A 143 -10.46 -2.43 -7.45
C LYS A 143 -10.62 -3.87 -7.95
N LYS A 144 -9.53 -4.60 -8.11
CA LYS A 144 -9.54 -6.02 -8.49
C LYS A 144 -10.25 -6.88 -7.45
N CYS A 145 -9.87 -6.78 -6.17
CA CYS A 145 -10.54 -7.47 -5.06
C CYS A 145 -12.02 -7.10 -4.97
N LYS A 146 -12.37 -5.82 -5.10
CA LYS A 146 -13.75 -5.33 -5.04
C LYS A 146 -14.60 -5.92 -6.17
N ARG A 147 -14.11 -5.88 -7.40
CA ARG A 147 -14.80 -6.43 -8.58
C ARG A 147 -15.03 -7.94 -8.47
N GLU A 148 -14.04 -8.68 -7.97
CA GLU A 148 -14.19 -10.12 -7.77
C GLU A 148 -15.16 -10.44 -6.62
N ASN A 149 -15.09 -9.67 -5.52
CA ASN A 149 -16.06 -9.78 -4.43
C ASN A 149 -17.50 -9.53 -4.89
N CYS A 150 -17.72 -8.55 -5.77
CA CYS A 150 -19.03 -8.32 -6.39
C CYS A 150 -19.51 -9.54 -7.21
N LYS A 151 -18.64 -10.16 -8.02
CA LYS A 151 -18.98 -11.39 -8.75
C LYS A 151 -19.35 -12.54 -7.82
N LEU A 152 -18.67 -12.66 -6.67
CA LEU A 152 -19.00 -13.66 -5.65
C LEU A 152 -20.34 -13.37 -5.01
N LYS A 153 -20.62 -12.11 -4.67
CA LYS A 153 -21.92 -11.67 -4.15
C LYS A 153 -23.06 -11.96 -5.13
N ASP A 154 -22.89 -11.61 -6.41
CA ASP A 154 -23.90 -11.82 -7.45
C ASP A 154 -24.18 -13.31 -7.70
N SER A 155 -23.17 -14.17 -7.53
CA SER A 155 -23.31 -15.63 -7.63
C SER A 155 -23.75 -16.30 -6.33
N SER A 156 -24.14 -15.53 -5.31
CA SER A 156 -24.47 -16.02 -3.95
C SER A 156 -23.36 -16.87 -3.31
N GLY A 157 -22.11 -16.64 -3.73
CA GLY A 157 -20.92 -17.24 -3.12
C GLY A 157 -20.50 -16.52 -1.84
N GLN A 158 -19.53 -17.12 -1.14
CA GLN A 158 -18.89 -16.51 0.01
C GLN A 158 -18.24 -15.17 -0.39
N HIS A 159 -18.63 -14.07 0.25
CA HIS A 159 -18.18 -12.73 -0.09
C HIS A 159 -17.96 -11.89 1.16
N LEU A 160 -17.07 -10.91 1.04
CA LEU A 160 -16.71 -9.95 2.06
C LEU A 160 -17.78 -8.86 2.16
N THR A 161 -18.23 -8.59 3.38
CA THR A 161 -19.10 -7.44 3.70
C THR A 161 -18.37 -6.50 4.65
N VAL A 162 -18.50 -5.19 4.42
CA VAL A 162 -17.90 -4.18 5.28
C VAL A 162 -19.00 -3.26 5.81
N GLU A 163 -19.01 -3.09 7.12
CA GLU A 163 -19.90 -2.19 7.86
C GLU A 163 -19.09 -1.04 8.44
N PHE A 164 -19.72 0.11 8.64
CA PHE A 164 -19.09 1.26 9.28
C PHE A 164 -19.82 1.60 10.57
N CYS A 165 -19.08 2.12 11.55
CA CYS A 165 -19.68 2.59 12.78
C CYS A 165 -20.64 3.76 12.53
N ASN A 166 -21.78 3.73 13.23
CA ASN A 166 -22.67 4.87 13.34
C ASN A 166 -22.19 5.76 14.48
N TYR A 167 -21.91 7.02 14.17
CA TYR A 167 -21.47 7.98 15.16
C TYR A 167 -22.61 8.94 15.52
N PRO A 168 -22.67 9.41 16.79
CA PRO A 168 -23.67 10.37 17.22
C PRO A 168 -23.49 11.73 16.52
N ALA A 169 -24.57 12.50 16.41
CA ALA A 169 -24.61 13.76 15.64
C ALA A 169 -23.59 14.81 16.12
N ASN A 170 -23.21 14.79 17.40
CA ASN A 170 -22.18 15.67 17.96
C ASN A 170 -20.78 15.42 17.39
N MET A 171 -20.53 14.25 16.80
CA MET A 171 -19.25 13.90 16.14
C MET A 171 -19.23 14.24 14.64
N SER A 172 -20.34 14.72 14.06
CA SER A 172 -20.46 15.00 12.63
C SER A 172 -19.36 15.90 12.07
N ARG A 173 -18.83 16.84 12.87
CA ARG A 173 -17.73 17.75 12.48
C ARG A 173 -16.38 17.05 12.28
N TYR A 174 -16.20 15.86 12.83
CA TYR A 174 -14.97 15.07 12.75
C TYR A 174 -15.07 13.93 11.73
N ILE A 175 -16.23 13.77 11.09
CA ILE A 175 -16.51 12.67 10.18
C ILE A 175 -16.55 13.21 8.76
N ASP A 176 -15.74 12.62 7.90
CA ASP A 176 -15.79 12.89 6.47
C ASP A 176 -16.53 11.75 5.76
N TYR A 177 -17.69 12.07 5.17
CA TYR A 177 -18.43 11.12 4.35
C TYR A 177 -17.94 11.22 2.91
N ARG A 178 -17.40 10.11 2.42
CA ARG A 178 -16.95 10.00 1.04
C ARG A 178 -17.51 8.76 0.39
N TYR A 179 -17.80 8.89 -0.89
CA TYR A 179 -18.35 7.80 -1.67
C TYR A 179 -17.23 6.85 -2.09
N CYS A 180 -17.23 5.62 -1.56
CA CYS A 180 -16.22 4.60 -1.89
C CYS A 180 -16.49 3.88 -3.22
N CYS A 181 -17.61 4.14 -3.89
CA CYS A 181 -17.82 3.62 -5.23
C CYS A 181 -17.16 4.56 -6.23
N LEU A 182 -15.98 4.12 -6.66
CA LEU A 182 -15.33 4.55 -7.88
C LEU A 182 -16.37 4.39 -9.00
N GLU A 183 -16.74 5.53 -9.57
CA GLU A 183 -17.82 5.77 -10.51
C GLU A 183 -18.24 4.54 -11.33
N GLU A 184 -19.54 4.21 -11.29
CA GLU A 184 -20.19 3.38 -12.33
C GLU A 184 -20.30 4.14 -13.67
N GLU A 185 -19.43 5.12 -13.91
CA GLU A 185 -19.45 5.90 -15.14
C GLU A 185 -18.89 5.05 -16.28
N SER A 186 -19.80 4.74 -17.20
CA SER A 186 -19.61 4.16 -18.54
C SER A 186 -19.67 2.63 -18.70
N ARG A 187 -20.70 1.97 -18.11
CA ARG A 187 -21.32 0.83 -18.83
C ARG A 187 -22.08 1.25 -20.09
N ASN A 188 -22.20 2.55 -20.36
CA ASN A 188 -22.74 3.13 -21.59
C ASN A 188 -21.72 4.00 -22.32
N THR A 189 -20.99 3.40 -23.26
CA THR A 189 -20.83 3.96 -24.62
C THR A 189 -20.56 2.80 -25.57
N GLY A 190 -21.59 2.43 -26.34
CA GLY A 190 -21.37 1.76 -27.60
C GLY A 190 -20.53 2.66 -28.52
N GLY A 191 -19.64 2.04 -29.30
CA GLY A 191 -19.14 2.59 -30.56
C GLY A 191 -18.40 3.94 -30.53
N GLY A 192 -17.39 4.12 -29.67
CA GLY A 192 -16.45 5.25 -29.76
C GLY A 192 -15.00 4.77 -29.70
N ASN A 193 -14.08 5.41 -30.44
CA ASN A 193 -12.65 5.10 -30.52
C ASN A 193 -12.06 4.71 -29.16
N LYS A 194 -11.72 3.42 -28.98
CA LYS A 194 -11.10 2.94 -27.74
C LYS A 194 -9.69 3.47 -27.66
N VAL A 195 -9.48 4.50 -26.83
CA VAL A 195 -8.14 4.97 -26.48
C VAL A 195 -7.38 3.81 -25.84
N PRO A 196 -6.19 3.43 -26.33
CA PRO A 196 -5.43 2.33 -25.78
C PRO A 196 -5.02 2.64 -24.34
N VAL A 197 -4.92 1.58 -23.52
CA VAL A 197 -4.42 1.65 -22.16
C VAL A 197 -2.94 2.06 -22.15
N CYS A 198 -2.54 2.91 -21.20
CA CYS A 198 -1.14 3.26 -21.01
C CYS A 198 -0.37 2.11 -20.38
N GLU A 199 0.61 1.53 -21.08
CA GLU A 199 1.38 0.38 -20.59
C GLU A 199 2.14 0.68 -19.29
N LYS A 200 2.80 1.85 -19.20
CA LYS A 200 3.54 2.27 -17.99
C LYS A 200 2.61 2.40 -16.78
N PHE A 201 1.50 3.12 -16.93
CA PHE A 201 0.52 3.27 -15.86
C PHE A 201 -0.13 1.93 -15.50
N SER A 202 -0.43 1.11 -16.50
CA SER A 202 -1.03 -0.21 -16.34
C SER A 202 -0.16 -1.18 -15.54
N ALA A 203 1.17 -1.07 -15.65
CA ALA A 203 2.11 -1.88 -14.89
C ALA A 203 2.40 -1.32 -13.49
N TYR A 204 2.54 0.00 -13.35
CA TYR A 204 3.13 0.61 -12.14
C TYR A 204 2.21 1.56 -11.37
N GLY A 205 1.04 1.92 -11.92
CA GLY A 205 0.17 2.95 -11.36
C GLY A 205 0.73 4.37 -11.51
N TRP A 206 1.79 4.56 -12.30
CA TRP A 206 2.43 5.85 -12.54
C TRP A 206 2.83 6.02 -14.01
N CYS A 207 2.75 7.25 -14.50
CA CYS A 207 3.16 7.62 -15.85
C CYS A 207 3.81 9.02 -15.83
N PRO A 208 4.97 9.22 -16.48
CA PRO A 208 5.65 10.51 -16.50
C PRO A 208 4.85 11.61 -17.22
N LYS A 209 3.92 11.24 -18.11
CA LYS A 209 3.03 12.19 -18.79
C LYS A 209 1.85 12.62 -17.92
N GLY A 210 1.61 11.97 -16.79
CA GLY A 210 0.54 12.29 -15.85
C GLY A 210 -0.82 12.46 -16.52
N VAL A 211 -1.52 13.55 -16.18
CA VAL A 211 -2.81 13.93 -16.77
C VAL A 211 -2.75 14.27 -18.26
N ASN A 212 -1.56 14.56 -18.80
CA ASN A 212 -1.35 14.87 -20.21
C ASN A 212 -1.05 13.62 -21.05
N CYS A 213 -1.21 12.42 -20.49
CA CYS A 213 -1.01 11.18 -21.22
C CYS A 213 -2.11 10.99 -22.28
N PRO A 214 -1.78 10.75 -23.55
CA PRO A 214 -2.78 10.50 -24.59
C PRO A 214 -3.41 9.09 -24.50
N GLN A 215 -2.88 8.23 -23.63
CA GLN A 215 -3.36 6.88 -23.39
C GLN A 215 -4.21 6.83 -22.11
N SER A 216 -5.10 5.84 -22.00
CA SER A 216 -6.00 5.73 -20.87
C SER A 216 -5.28 5.27 -19.59
N HIS A 217 -5.51 5.98 -18.49
CA HIS A 217 -5.13 5.61 -17.12
C HIS A 217 -6.30 5.00 -16.33
N ASN A 218 -7.43 4.70 -17.00
CA ASN A 218 -8.60 4.13 -16.32
C ASN A 218 -8.30 2.69 -15.85
N ILE A 219 -8.28 2.51 -14.52
CA ILE A 219 -7.93 1.23 -13.88
C ILE A 219 -8.97 0.14 -14.17
N ASP A 220 -10.24 0.49 -14.34
CA ASP A 220 -11.27 -0.50 -14.67
C ASP A 220 -11.09 -1.06 -16.09
N LEU A 221 -10.69 -0.22 -17.05
CA LEU A 221 -10.30 -0.66 -18.39
C LEU A 221 -9.03 -1.52 -18.35
N ILE A 222 -8.06 -1.16 -17.51
CA ILE A 222 -6.83 -1.95 -17.31
C ILE A 222 -7.18 -3.36 -16.81
N ILE A 223 -7.99 -3.45 -15.74
CA ILE A 223 -8.40 -4.74 -15.17
C ILE A 223 -9.20 -5.56 -16.19
N ASP A 224 -10.07 -4.93 -16.99
CA ASP A 224 -10.82 -5.61 -18.05
C ASP A 224 -9.92 -6.24 -19.12
N GLU A 225 -8.87 -5.52 -19.52
CA GLU A 225 -7.90 -6.03 -20.49
C GLU A 225 -7.07 -7.17 -19.92
N ASP A 226 -6.59 -7.02 -18.68
CA ASP A 226 -5.83 -8.04 -17.96
C ASP A 226 -6.64 -9.31 -17.75
N ASP A 227 -7.92 -9.21 -17.34
CA ASP A 227 -8.84 -10.34 -17.19
C ASP A 227 -9.06 -11.09 -18.53
N LYS A 228 -9.22 -10.35 -19.64
CA LYS A 228 -9.37 -10.96 -20.98
C LYS A 228 -8.10 -11.70 -21.41
N LEU A 229 -6.93 -11.13 -21.16
CA LEU A 229 -5.64 -11.76 -21.47
C LEU A 229 -5.42 -13.02 -20.62
N TRP A 230 -5.76 -12.95 -19.34
CA TRP A 230 -5.69 -14.06 -18.40
C TRP A 230 -6.59 -15.23 -18.84
N GLU A 231 -7.85 -14.97 -19.20
CA GLU A 231 -8.77 -16.01 -19.67
C GLU A 231 -8.34 -16.62 -21.01
N LYS A 232 -7.77 -15.82 -21.93
CA LYS A 232 -7.16 -16.35 -23.16
C LYS A 232 -5.98 -17.28 -22.85
N ARG A 233 -5.12 -16.92 -21.90
CA ARG A 233 -3.97 -17.74 -21.46
C ARG A 233 -4.43 -19.05 -20.81
N LYS A 234 -5.41 -19.01 -19.90
CA LYS A 234 -6.02 -20.21 -19.31
C LYS A 234 -6.55 -21.18 -20.38
N LYS A 235 -7.32 -20.67 -21.34
CA LYS A 235 -7.85 -21.49 -22.46
C LYS A 235 -6.73 -22.11 -23.30
N ARG A 236 -5.63 -21.38 -23.55
CA ARG A 236 -4.44 -21.92 -24.24
C ARG A 236 -3.74 -23.02 -23.43
N LYS A 237 -3.54 -22.81 -22.12
CA LYS A 237 -2.93 -23.81 -21.20
C LYS A 237 -3.78 -25.08 -21.12
N HIS A 238 -5.11 -24.96 -21.05
CA HIS A 238 -6.02 -26.11 -21.06
C HIS A 238 -5.94 -26.90 -22.37
N ARG A 239 -5.94 -26.23 -23.52
CA ARG A 239 -5.76 -26.88 -24.83
C ARG A 239 -4.42 -27.58 -24.96
N TRP A 240 -3.34 -26.96 -24.47
CA TRP A 240 -2.01 -27.56 -24.47
C TRP A 240 -1.94 -28.81 -23.59
N LYS A 241 -2.47 -28.74 -22.36
CA LYS A 241 -2.57 -29.92 -21.46
C LYS A 241 -3.39 -31.04 -22.09
N HIS A 242 -4.53 -30.73 -22.69
CA HIS A 242 -5.35 -31.73 -23.38
C HIS A 242 -4.58 -32.37 -24.53
N ARG A 243 -3.90 -31.57 -25.38
CA ARG A 243 -3.09 -32.09 -26.49
C ARG A 243 -1.95 -32.98 -25.99
N LYS A 244 -1.28 -32.61 -24.88
CA LYS A 244 -0.21 -33.41 -24.26
C LYS A 244 -0.75 -34.72 -23.71
N ASN A 245 -1.90 -34.72 -23.03
CA ASN A 245 -2.54 -35.94 -22.54
C ASN A 245 -3.02 -36.84 -23.67
N THR A 246 -3.60 -36.28 -24.74
CA THR A 246 -3.99 -37.06 -25.92
C THR A 246 -2.78 -37.67 -26.64
N GLN A 247 -1.66 -36.94 -26.74
CA GLN A 247 -0.40 -37.48 -27.28
C GLN A 247 0.22 -38.54 -26.37
N ALA A 248 0.16 -38.37 -25.05
CA ALA A 248 0.65 -39.37 -24.09
C ALA A 248 -0.17 -40.66 -24.15
N SER A 249 -1.52 -40.57 -24.20
CA SER A 249 -2.38 -41.74 -24.41
C SER A 249 -2.16 -42.40 -25.78
N ALA A 250 -1.93 -41.61 -26.84
CA ALA A 250 -1.65 -42.16 -28.17
C ALA A 250 -0.25 -42.79 -28.28
N LYS A 251 0.73 -42.34 -27.48
CA LYS A 251 2.04 -43.01 -27.32
C LYS A 251 1.93 -44.28 -26.48
N ALA A 252 1.15 -44.27 -25.40
CA ALA A 252 0.90 -45.44 -24.57
C ALA A 252 0.17 -46.57 -25.32
N LEU A 253 -0.65 -46.23 -26.33
CA LEU A 253 -1.27 -47.20 -27.24
C LEU A 253 -0.33 -47.73 -28.34
N LYS A 254 0.89 -47.20 -28.46
CA LYS A 254 1.87 -47.56 -29.51
C LYS A 254 3.18 -48.15 -28.97
N GLU A 255 3.39 -48.19 -27.66
CA GLU A 255 4.57 -48.74 -27.01
C GLU A 255 4.19 -49.93 -26.12
N GLU A 256 3.84 -51.06 -26.74
CA GLU A 256 4.19 -52.39 -26.20
C GLU A 256 5.55 -52.75 -26.79
N GLY A 257 6.61 -52.42 -26.07
CA GLY A 257 7.97 -52.89 -26.35
C GLY A 257 8.98 -51.80 -26.68
N SER A 258 9.52 -51.15 -25.65
CA SER A 258 10.97 -50.93 -25.46
C SER A 258 11.20 -49.99 -24.27
N GLU A 259 11.96 -50.45 -23.28
CA GLU A 259 12.49 -49.65 -22.18
C GLU A 259 13.46 -48.58 -22.72
N GLU A 260 13.27 -47.31 -22.36
CA GLU A 260 14.30 -46.50 -21.67
C GLU A 260 13.94 -45.00 -21.50
N LYS A 261 14.50 -44.47 -20.40
CA LYS A 261 14.85 -43.08 -20.06
C LYS A 261 13.78 -42.15 -19.49
N MET A 262 13.82 -42.12 -18.16
CA MET A 262 13.26 -41.13 -17.25
C MET A 262 13.94 -39.76 -17.47
N GLU A 263 13.31 -38.87 -18.23
CA GLU A 263 13.62 -37.44 -18.17
C GLU A 263 12.92 -36.82 -16.94
N GLN A 264 13.72 -36.26 -16.04
CA GLN A 264 13.24 -35.44 -14.93
C GLN A 264 12.52 -34.20 -15.49
N ALA A 265 11.20 -34.19 -15.37
CA ALA A 265 10.40 -32.99 -15.55
C ALA A 265 10.71 -32.02 -14.40
N GLN A 266 11.40 -30.93 -14.71
CA GLN A 266 11.40 -29.75 -13.85
C GLN A 266 9.95 -29.28 -13.68
N ASN A 267 9.43 -29.37 -12.46
CA ASN A 267 8.23 -28.67 -12.05
C ASN A 267 8.47 -27.17 -12.22
N GLY A 268 8.03 -26.62 -13.36
CA GLY A 268 7.98 -25.19 -13.57
C GLY A 268 6.99 -24.60 -12.58
N GLU A 269 7.51 -24.07 -11.47
CA GLU A 269 6.76 -23.23 -10.56
C GLU A 269 6.09 -22.10 -11.35
N GLU A 270 4.87 -21.82 -10.95
CA GLU A 270 3.89 -21.13 -11.75
C GLU A 270 4.13 -19.62 -11.66
N GLU A 271 5.08 -19.12 -12.46
CA GLU A 271 5.44 -17.69 -12.49
C GLU A 271 4.24 -16.82 -12.88
N PRO A 272 4.03 -15.69 -12.17
CA PRO A 272 2.90 -14.81 -12.42
C PRO A 272 3.03 -14.07 -13.77
N PRO A 273 1.91 -13.63 -14.35
CA PRO A 273 1.91 -12.81 -15.55
C PRO A 273 2.52 -11.43 -15.27
N ARG A 274 3.84 -11.28 -15.47
CA ARG A 274 4.49 -9.97 -15.40
C ARG A 274 4.30 -9.21 -16.71
N LYS A 275 3.81 -7.98 -16.64
CA LYS A 275 4.01 -7.00 -17.72
C LYS A 275 5.52 -6.77 -17.81
N GLN A 276 6.05 -6.83 -19.03
CA GLN A 276 7.48 -6.83 -19.30
C GLN A 276 8.13 -5.61 -18.63
N SER A 277 9.22 -5.81 -17.90
CA SER A 277 10.01 -4.73 -17.30
C SER A 277 10.55 -3.84 -18.41
N CYS A 278 10.01 -2.64 -18.59
CA CYS A 278 10.74 -1.60 -19.30
C CYS A 278 11.88 -1.16 -18.39
N TYR A 279 13.07 -1.71 -18.62
CA TYR A 279 14.31 -1.11 -18.17
C TYR A 279 14.42 0.26 -18.85
N GLU A 280 14.34 1.35 -18.07
CA GLU A 280 15.03 2.57 -18.48
C GLU A 280 16.47 2.51 -17.95
N PRO A 281 17.47 3.01 -18.70
CA PRO A 281 18.86 2.98 -18.27
C PRO A 281 19.04 3.76 -16.96
N ALA A 282 19.99 3.33 -16.15
CA ALA A 282 20.46 4.04 -14.97
C ALA A 282 20.85 5.49 -15.30
N ALA A 283 19.91 6.43 -15.13
CA ALA A 283 20.15 7.87 -15.24
C ALA A 283 19.32 8.67 -14.22
N ALA A 284 18.91 8.03 -13.12
CA ALA A 284 18.32 8.70 -11.96
C ALA A 284 19.03 8.33 -10.64
N ALA A 285 20.24 7.76 -10.74
CA ALA A 285 21.05 7.31 -9.60
C ALA A 285 22.41 8.02 -9.48
N GLU A 286 22.64 9.11 -10.22
CA GLU A 286 23.79 9.99 -9.96
C GLU A 286 23.32 11.42 -9.89
N LEU A 287 23.36 11.97 -8.68
CA LEU A 287 23.77 13.36 -8.37
C LEU A 287 23.91 13.43 -6.85
N ALA A 288 24.94 12.75 -6.35
CA ALA A 288 25.51 12.98 -5.03
C ALA A 288 27.02 13.24 -5.20
N ALA A 289 27.42 14.45 -4.81
CA ALA A 289 28.76 14.87 -4.40
C ALA A 289 29.94 14.71 -5.38
N ASN A 290 30.34 15.81 -6.04
CA ASN A 290 31.59 16.53 -5.73
C ASN A 290 31.88 17.60 -6.78
N GLY A 291 32.30 18.78 -6.34
CA GLY A 291 32.74 19.86 -7.21
C GLY A 291 32.94 21.16 -6.44
N GLU A 292 34.02 21.22 -5.67
CA GLU A 292 34.57 22.48 -5.15
C GLU A 292 34.83 23.47 -6.30
N GLY A 293 34.31 24.69 -6.16
CA GLY A 293 34.57 25.80 -7.07
C GLY A 293 34.26 27.10 -6.35
N ARG A 294 35.31 27.87 -6.05
CA ARG A 294 35.29 29.17 -5.36
C ARG A 294 34.28 30.16 -5.99
N PRO A 295 33.61 31.02 -5.19
CA PRO A 295 32.82 32.12 -5.73
C PRO A 295 33.73 33.28 -6.13
N LEU A 296 33.53 33.81 -7.34
CA LEU A 296 34.01 35.14 -7.71
C LEU A 296 32.90 36.14 -7.39
N GLU A 297 33.33 37.20 -6.73
CA GLU A 297 32.60 38.38 -6.31
C GLU A 297 31.88 39.04 -7.48
N ASP A 298 30.63 39.46 -7.27
CA ASP A 298 30.22 40.77 -7.78
C ASP A 298 29.28 41.45 -6.78
N ASN A 299 29.70 42.64 -6.38
CA ASN A 299 28.99 43.54 -5.49
C ASN A 299 28.03 44.37 -6.32
N SER A 300 26.75 44.44 -5.93
CA SER A 300 26.07 45.74 -5.92
C SER A 300 24.98 45.75 -4.87
N MET A 301 25.21 46.62 -3.89
CA MET A 301 24.24 47.17 -2.97
C MET A 301 23.26 48.03 -3.77
N ASP A 302 21.97 47.98 -3.42
CA ASP A 302 21.17 49.19 -3.31
C ASP A 302 20.08 48.98 -2.25
N VAL A 303 20.17 49.82 -1.23
CA VAL A 303 19.22 50.01 -0.14
C VAL A 303 18.38 51.22 -0.52
N GLU A 304 17.06 51.15 -0.42
CA GLU A 304 16.19 52.22 0.09
C GLU A 304 14.75 51.68 0.20
N THR A 305 14.25 51.40 1.42
CA THR A 305 13.52 52.25 2.37
C THR A 305 12.00 52.30 2.12
N GLU A 306 11.28 52.03 3.21
CA GLU A 306 9.84 51.86 3.41
C GLU A 306 9.00 53.10 3.07
N THR A 307 7.72 52.89 2.71
CA THR A 307 6.61 53.80 3.05
C THR A 307 5.31 53.03 3.25
N GLU A 308 4.55 53.46 4.26
CA GLU A 308 3.33 52.83 4.81
C GLU A 308 2.02 53.16 4.05
N ALA A 309 1.03 52.30 4.30
CA ALA A 309 -0.42 52.54 4.42
C ALA A 309 -1.29 52.89 3.18
N ALA A 310 -2.28 52.03 2.89
CA ALA A 310 -3.72 52.31 3.12
C ALA A 310 -4.66 51.20 2.59
N ASP A 311 -5.72 50.96 3.35
CA ASP A 311 -6.87 50.08 3.12
C ASP A 311 -7.56 50.22 1.76
N ALA A 312 -7.98 49.07 1.17
CA ALA A 312 -9.17 49.01 0.33
C ALA A 312 -9.78 47.59 0.32
N ALA A 313 -10.99 47.48 0.85
CA ALA A 313 -11.81 46.28 0.89
C ALA A 313 -12.12 45.75 -0.53
N GLY A 314 -11.65 44.55 -0.83
CA GLY A 314 -11.97 43.80 -2.05
C GLY A 314 -12.64 42.46 -1.72
N LYS A 315 -13.93 42.34 -2.05
CA LYS A 315 -14.67 41.06 -2.02
C LYS A 315 -14.01 40.06 -2.97
N GLU A 316 -13.29 39.08 -2.44
CA GLU A 316 -12.79 37.96 -3.25
C GLU A 316 -13.94 37.05 -3.72
N LYS A 317 -14.23 37.15 -5.03
CA LYS A 317 -14.96 36.12 -5.77
C LYS A 317 -14.12 34.85 -5.73
N LYS A 318 -14.57 33.84 -4.97
CA LYS A 318 -14.08 32.45 -5.10
C LYS A 318 -14.37 31.96 -6.52
N THR A 319 -13.39 32.05 -7.40
CA THR A 319 -13.32 31.28 -8.65
C THR A 319 -13.16 29.81 -8.28
N ARG A 320 -14.29 29.11 -8.17
CA ARG A 320 -14.30 27.65 -8.12
C ARG A 320 -13.88 27.14 -9.49
N GLY A 321 -12.61 26.77 -9.63
CA GLY A 321 -12.19 25.88 -10.72
C GLY A 321 -12.96 24.56 -10.65
N PRO A 322 -13.09 23.82 -11.77
CA PRO A 322 -13.72 22.51 -11.76
C PRO A 322 -12.94 21.59 -10.80
N PRO A 323 -13.61 20.72 -10.02
CA PRO A 323 -12.92 19.79 -9.16
C PRO A 323 -12.06 18.87 -10.03
N SER A 324 -10.74 18.96 -9.88
CA SER A 324 -9.84 17.96 -10.44
C SER A 324 -10.24 16.59 -9.90
N GLN A 325 -10.15 15.55 -10.73
CA GLN A 325 -10.39 14.13 -10.45
C GLN A 325 -9.40 13.55 -9.39
N GLY A 326 -9.17 14.23 -8.27
CA GLY A 326 -8.23 13.86 -7.21
C GLY A 326 -8.99 13.37 -5.98
N GLY A 327 -9.43 12.11 -5.99
CA GLY A 327 -10.28 11.58 -4.92
C GLY A 327 -9.69 10.41 -4.10
N THR A 328 -8.77 9.63 -4.66
CA THR A 328 -8.41 8.31 -4.09
C THR A 328 -7.15 8.29 -3.24
N HIS A 329 -6.16 9.14 -3.52
CA HIS A 329 -4.88 9.17 -2.80
C HIS A 329 -4.96 10.02 -1.51
N ARG A 330 -5.76 9.56 -0.55
CA ARG A 330 -5.78 10.11 0.82
C ARG A 330 -5.46 9.00 1.79
N ALA A 331 -4.71 9.32 2.85
CA ALA A 331 -4.26 8.36 3.84
C ALA A 331 -5.37 7.44 4.38
N GLY A 332 -6.54 7.98 4.74
CA GLY A 332 -7.68 7.18 5.21
C GLY A 332 -8.25 6.22 4.15
N PHE A 333 -8.25 6.62 2.88
CA PHE A 333 -8.65 5.74 1.79
C PHE A 333 -7.60 4.67 1.52
N ASP A 334 -6.32 5.03 1.54
CA ASP A 334 -5.22 4.08 1.37
C ASP A 334 -5.24 3.01 2.48
N ALA A 335 -5.49 3.43 3.72
CA ALA A 335 -5.67 2.52 4.86
C ALA A 335 -6.89 1.59 4.68
N PHE A 336 -8.01 2.13 4.22
CA PHE A 336 -9.21 1.34 3.92
C PHE A 336 -8.97 0.32 2.80
N MET A 337 -8.37 0.74 1.69
CA MET A 337 -8.03 -0.12 0.56
C MET A 337 -7.09 -1.25 1.00
N THR A 338 -6.07 -0.92 1.81
CA THR A 338 -5.13 -1.88 2.38
C THR A 338 -5.85 -2.91 3.25
N GLY A 339 -6.69 -2.47 4.19
CA GLY A 339 -7.47 -3.36 5.05
C GLY A 339 -8.43 -4.25 4.27
N TYR A 340 -9.11 -3.70 3.25
CA TYR A 340 -10.03 -4.44 2.39
C TYR A 340 -9.31 -5.54 1.60
N ILE A 341 -8.15 -5.24 1.02
CA ILE A 341 -7.35 -6.25 0.29
C ILE A 341 -7.01 -7.40 1.24
N MET A 342 -6.50 -7.10 2.44
CA MET A 342 -6.13 -8.15 3.38
C MET A 342 -7.33 -9.00 3.81
N ALA A 343 -8.46 -8.38 4.16
CA ALA A 343 -9.69 -9.09 4.54
C ALA A 343 -10.21 -9.99 3.40
N TYR A 344 -10.17 -9.50 2.15
CA TYR A 344 -10.57 -10.28 0.99
C TYR A 344 -9.64 -11.48 0.73
N VAL A 345 -8.32 -11.28 0.79
CA VAL A 345 -7.34 -12.36 0.59
C VAL A 345 -7.47 -13.43 1.68
N TRP A 346 -7.65 -13.00 2.93
CA TRP A 346 -7.90 -13.90 4.06
C TRP A 346 -9.18 -14.73 3.87
N MET A 347 -10.29 -14.10 3.48
CA MET A 347 -11.54 -14.81 3.17
C MET A 347 -11.34 -15.91 2.10
N LEU A 348 -10.65 -15.58 1.00
CA LEU A 348 -10.38 -16.55 -0.07
C LEU A 348 -9.55 -17.75 0.38
N LYS A 349 -8.76 -17.60 1.45
CA LYS A 349 -7.90 -18.65 2.02
C LYS A 349 -8.63 -19.51 3.04
N GLN A 350 -9.45 -18.89 3.88
CA GLN A 350 -10.33 -19.61 4.81
C GLN A 350 -11.28 -20.56 4.07
N GLY A 351 -11.83 -20.15 2.92
CA GLY A 351 -12.66 -21.03 2.09
C GLY A 351 -11.94 -22.24 1.48
N LYS A 352 -10.60 -22.32 1.59
CA LYS A 352 -9.78 -23.42 1.02
C LYS A 352 -9.13 -24.33 2.08
N ASN A 353 -8.90 -23.82 3.29
CA ASN A 353 -8.27 -24.58 4.37
C ASN A 353 -9.28 -24.82 5.50
N THR A 354 -9.54 -26.09 5.81
CA THR A 354 -10.42 -26.53 6.91
C THR A 354 -9.73 -26.59 8.27
N ASP A 355 -8.45 -26.19 8.37
CA ASP A 355 -7.71 -26.26 9.63
C ASP A 355 -7.93 -25.02 10.49
N THR A 356 -8.71 -25.24 11.54
CA THR A 356 -8.98 -24.32 12.64
C THR A 356 -7.73 -24.03 13.46
N GLY A 357 -7.39 -22.76 13.64
CA GLY A 357 -7.38 -22.21 15.01
C GLY A 357 -6.16 -21.47 15.53
N GLU A 358 -4.92 -21.79 15.13
CA GLU A 358 -3.74 -21.27 15.87
C GLU A 358 -2.60 -20.71 14.98
N GLY A 359 -2.77 -20.72 13.66
CA GLY A 359 -1.76 -20.24 12.72
C GLY A 359 -1.84 -18.74 12.38
N PRO A 360 -0.79 -18.15 11.80
CA PRO A 360 -0.81 -16.79 11.27
C PRO A 360 -1.86 -16.63 10.15
N TRP A 361 -2.43 -15.42 9.98
CA TRP A 361 -3.48 -15.15 8.97
C TRP A 361 -3.06 -15.59 7.55
N LEU A 362 -1.87 -15.25 7.10
CA LEU A 362 -1.37 -15.73 5.82
C LEU A 362 0.04 -16.29 6.05
N PRO A 363 0.21 -17.60 6.30
CA PRO A 363 1.52 -18.18 6.60
C PRO A 363 2.57 -17.81 5.55
N ASP A 364 2.18 -17.82 4.27
CA ASP A 364 3.06 -17.48 3.16
C ASP A 364 3.44 -15.99 3.09
N CYS A 365 2.67 -15.11 3.71
CA CYS A 365 2.91 -13.66 3.75
C CYS A 365 3.39 -13.16 5.11
N HIS A 366 3.41 -14.01 6.14
CA HIS A 366 3.73 -13.62 7.51
C HIS A 366 5.15 -13.05 7.60
N ASN A 367 5.27 -11.82 8.11
CA ASN A 367 6.54 -11.11 8.28
C ASN A 367 7.35 -10.95 6.99
N LYS A 368 6.69 -10.81 5.83
CA LYS A 368 7.33 -10.55 4.54
C LYS A 368 6.90 -9.20 4.01
N LEU A 369 7.84 -8.26 3.91
CA LEU A 369 7.62 -6.96 3.28
C LEU A 369 8.05 -6.97 1.82
N TYR A 370 7.27 -6.28 1.00
CA TYR A 370 7.60 -6.12 -0.40
C TYR A 370 8.82 -5.20 -0.56
N LEU A 371 9.76 -5.58 -1.43
CA LEU A 371 10.91 -4.76 -1.79
C LEU A 371 10.87 -4.45 -3.28
N SER A 372 10.56 -3.19 -3.62
CA SER A 372 10.52 -2.75 -5.01
C SER A 372 11.89 -2.94 -5.67
N GLY A 373 11.91 -3.63 -6.82
CA GLY A 373 13.15 -3.94 -7.55
C GLY A 373 13.94 -5.15 -7.03
N LYS A 374 13.42 -5.90 -6.05
CA LYS A 374 14.04 -7.15 -5.56
C LYS A 374 13.12 -8.34 -5.82
N SER A 375 13.72 -9.51 -6.06
CA SER A 375 12.99 -10.77 -6.23
C SER A 375 12.60 -11.45 -4.92
N VAL A 376 13.17 -10.99 -3.80
CA VAL A 376 12.95 -11.55 -2.46
C VAL A 376 12.38 -10.47 -1.53
N PRO A 377 11.48 -10.84 -0.61
CA PRO A 377 10.96 -9.92 0.39
C PRO A 377 12.00 -9.64 1.48
N LEU A 378 11.81 -8.54 2.21
CA LEU A 378 12.48 -8.37 3.51
C LEU A 378 11.75 -9.22 4.54
N GLN A 379 12.47 -10.09 5.23
CA GLN A 379 11.92 -10.89 6.32
C GLN A 379 12.04 -10.14 7.65
N ILE A 380 10.91 -9.91 8.32
CA ILE A 380 10.85 -9.31 9.65
C ILE A 380 10.97 -10.39 10.70
N VAL A 381 12.21 -10.79 10.98
CA VAL A 381 12.54 -11.82 11.96
C VAL A 381 13.73 -11.40 12.81
N LYS A 382 13.72 -11.84 14.06
CA LYS A 382 14.90 -11.78 14.93
C LYS A 382 15.82 -12.95 14.63
N SER A 383 16.97 -12.63 14.04
CA SER A 383 18.06 -13.61 13.84
C SER A 383 18.75 -13.96 15.16
N LEU A 384 19.35 -15.15 15.24
CA LEU A 384 20.20 -15.57 16.37
C LEU A 384 21.40 -14.63 16.60
N PHE A 385 21.84 -13.93 15.55
CA PHE A 385 22.98 -13.02 15.59
C PHE A 385 22.59 -11.57 15.84
N SER A 386 21.29 -11.25 15.75
CA SER A 386 20.79 -9.87 15.88
C SER A 386 20.24 -9.65 17.29
N LYS A 387 20.70 -8.57 17.91
CA LYS A 387 20.18 -8.10 19.20
C LYS A 387 19.18 -6.99 18.95
N SER A 388 18.12 -6.98 19.75
CA SER A 388 17.16 -5.88 19.82
C SER A 388 17.86 -4.61 20.35
N SER A 389 17.39 -3.43 19.97
CA SER A 389 17.97 -2.18 20.44
C SER A 389 17.73 -1.99 21.94
N LYS A 390 18.60 -1.22 22.61
CA LYS A 390 18.47 -0.94 24.05
C LYS A 390 17.16 -0.20 24.35
N ALA A 391 16.87 0.85 23.57
CA ALA A 391 15.64 1.64 23.70
C ALA A 391 14.39 0.76 23.52
N HIS A 392 14.39 -0.14 22.53
CA HIS A 392 13.31 -1.11 22.35
C HIS A 392 13.18 -2.04 23.56
N SER A 393 14.29 -2.60 24.04
CA SER A 393 14.28 -3.56 25.16
C SER A 393 13.73 -2.96 26.46
N GLU A 394 13.92 -1.65 26.67
CA GLU A 394 13.35 -0.92 27.81
C GLU A 394 11.86 -0.61 27.59
N LYS A 395 11.51 -0.09 26.41
CA LYS A 395 10.13 0.28 26.05
C LYS A 395 9.18 -0.91 25.96
N ILE A 396 9.60 -2.00 25.33
CA ILE A 396 8.73 -3.15 25.07
C ILE A 396 8.33 -3.85 26.38
N LYS A 397 9.24 -3.89 27.37
CA LYS A 397 8.93 -4.39 28.71
C LYS A 397 7.86 -3.53 29.37
N LEU A 398 8.02 -2.21 29.39
CA LEU A 398 7.02 -1.30 29.94
C LEU A 398 5.67 -1.40 29.20
N ALA A 399 5.70 -1.58 27.88
CA ALA A 399 4.50 -1.74 27.08
C ALA A 399 3.74 -3.02 27.46
N TRP A 400 4.46 -4.13 27.68
CA TRP A 400 3.87 -5.45 27.93
C TRP A 400 3.58 -5.77 29.40
N ASP A 401 4.36 -5.23 30.33
CA ASP A 401 4.18 -5.44 31.77
C ASP A 401 3.01 -4.61 32.33
N SER A 402 2.61 -3.54 31.62
CA SER A 402 1.48 -2.68 32.00
C SER A 402 0.13 -3.10 31.38
N ALA A 403 0.09 -4.24 30.68
CA ALA A 403 -1.05 -4.71 29.90
C ALA A 403 -1.96 -5.69 30.65
#